data_AF-A0A4Q4D3Y8-F1
#
_entry.id   AF-A0A4Q4D3Y8-F1
#
_cell.length_a   1.000
_cell.length_b   1.000
_cell.length_c   1.000
_cell.angle_alpha   90.00
_cell.angle_beta   90.00
_cell.angle_gamma   90.00
#
_symmetry.space_group_name_H-M   'P 1'
#
loop_
_entity.id
_entity.type
_entity.pdbx_description
1 polymer ?
#
loop_
_entity_poly.entity_id
_entity_poly.type
_entity_poly.pdbx_seq_one_letter_code
_entity_poly.pdbx_strand_id
1 'polypeptide(L)'
;IHHVARDWYDADATDDRLDGALDRLQALPEWPREEFDGGRRSRAVLKSLTSGLIGRFAIAAQNATVHRWGSGPLTRYRADLEVPEGTRDEITVLKSVAAHYVMRADDRVAQLSDQRDLLRSLVSHLVLGGGRDLEPEFAADLGRAQDDAAALRVVIDQVASLTDVSARLWADQLLG
;
A
#
# COMPACT_ATOMS: atom_id res chain seq x y z
N ILE A 1 14.13 12.70 -1.50
CA ILE A 1 13.84 11.41 -0.82
C ILE A 1 13.67 11.58 0.68
N HIS A 2 14.62 12.20 1.41
CA HIS A 2 14.52 12.38 2.89
C HIS A 2 13.22 13.04 3.37
N HIS A 3 12.77 14.10 2.70
CA HIS A 3 11.48 14.70 3.01
C HIS A 3 10.32 13.71 2.89
N VAL A 4 10.28 12.89 1.82
CA VAL A 4 9.22 11.89 1.62
C VAL A 4 9.27 10.80 2.68
N ALA A 5 10.47 10.41 3.11
CA ALA A 5 10.66 9.46 4.20
C ALA A 5 9.99 9.94 5.49
N ARG A 6 10.25 11.20 5.88
CA ARG A 6 9.65 11.78 7.10
C ARG A 6 8.16 11.99 7.01
N ASP A 7 7.71 12.47 5.86
CA ASP A 7 6.30 12.79 5.64
C ASP A 7 5.40 11.55 5.64
N TRP A 8 5.85 10.43 5.07
CA TRP A 8 4.99 9.26 4.84
C TRP A 8 5.31 8.02 5.69
N TYR A 9 6.54 7.89 6.21
CA TYR A 9 7.02 6.60 6.75
C TYR A 9 7.66 6.67 8.14
N ASP A 10 8.61 7.58 8.37
CA ASP A 10 9.32 7.71 9.66
C ASP A 10 9.66 9.19 9.91
N ALA A 11 8.80 9.89 10.65
CA ALA A 11 8.94 11.32 10.95
C ALA A 11 10.25 11.66 11.70
N ASP A 12 10.79 10.70 12.45
CA ASP A 12 11.99 10.86 13.27
C ASP A 12 13.27 10.42 12.54
N ALA A 13 13.18 9.99 11.27
CA ALA A 13 14.34 9.60 10.49
C ALA A 13 15.31 10.77 10.31
N THR A 14 16.57 10.57 10.69
CA THR A 14 17.67 11.52 10.44
C THR A 14 18.26 11.31 9.04
N ASP A 15 18.84 12.35 8.43
CA ASP A 15 19.50 12.22 7.13
C ASP A 15 20.60 11.15 7.16
N ASP A 16 21.46 11.14 8.20
CA ASP A 16 22.53 10.13 8.36
C ASP A 16 22.02 8.68 8.35
N ARG A 17 20.88 8.41 9.00
CA ARG A 17 20.24 7.07 9.00
C ARG A 17 19.79 6.67 7.60
N LEU A 18 19.20 7.60 6.86
CA LEU A 18 18.70 7.36 5.50
C LEU A 18 19.84 7.25 4.49
N ASP A 19 20.86 8.10 4.58
CA ASP A 19 22.05 8.05 3.74
C ASP A 19 22.83 6.76 3.99
N GLY A 20 23.07 6.40 5.25
CA GLY A 20 23.71 5.14 5.58
C GLY A 20 22.92 3.91 5.13
N ALA A 21 21.59 3.98 5.07
CA ALA A 21 20.76 2.93 4.50
C ALA A 21 20.85 2.87 2.97
N LEU A 22 20.89 4.02 2.30
CA LEU A 22 21.10 4.11 0.86
C LEU A 22 22.47 3.53 0.47
N ASP A 23 23.53 3.86 1.22
CA ASP A 23 24.87 3.33 0.99
C ASP A 23 24.90 1.79 1.08
N ARG A 24 24.24 1.20 2.09
CA ARG A 24 24.12 -0.26 2.23
C ARG A 24 23.37 -0.89 1.05
N LEU A 25 22.33 -0.23 0.55
CA LEU A 25 21.59 -0.69 -0.63
C LEU A 25 22.44 -0.62 -1.90
N GLN A 26 23.17 0.48 -2.10
CA GLN A 26 24.04 0.68 -3.26
C GLN A 26 25.26 -0.24 -3.27
N ALA A 27 25.68 -0.69 -2.08
CA ALA A 27 26.75 -1.69 -1.94
C ALA A 27 26.31 -3.12 -2.31
N LEU A 28 25.03 -3.38 -2.55
CA LEU A 28 24.55 -4.72 -2.93
C LEU A 28 25.15 -5.15 -4.28
N PRO A 29 25.56 -6.43 -4.42
CA PRO A 29 26.11 -6.94 -5.69
C PRO A 29 25.12 -6.80 -6.85
N GLU A 30 23.82 -6.90 -6.56
CA GLU A 30 22.75 -6.80 -7.56
C GLU A 30 22.35 -5.35 -7.87
N TRP A 31 22.94 -4.35 -7.20
CA TRP A 31 22.61 -2.96 -7.44
C TRP A 31 23.00 -2.54 -8.87
N PRO A 32 22.09 -1.91 -9.64
CA PRO A 32 22.37 -1.47 -11.01
C PRO A 32 23.56 -0.51 -11.07
N ARG A 33 24.55 -0.83 -11.91
CA ARG A 33 25.73 0.03 -12.19
C ARG A 33 25.72 0.63 -13.59
N GLU A 34 24.96 0.03 -14.49
CA GLU A 34 24.75 0.50 -15.86
C GLU A 34 23.39 1.19 -15.95
N GLU A 35 23.24 2.11 -16.91
CA GLU A 35 21.96 2.79 -17.14
C GLU A 35 20.86 1.81 -17.58
N PHE A 36 19.62 2.13 -17.20
CA PHE A 36 18.47 1.34 -17.64
C PHE A 36 18.06 1.72 -19.07
N ASP A 37 18.38 0.83 -20.01
CA ASP A 37 18.07 0.99 -21.44
C ASP A 37 16.75 0.33 -21.88
N GLY A 38 16.01 -0.28 -20.95
CA GLY A 38 14.77 -1.01 -21.23
C GLY A 38 14.96 -2.39 -21.89
N GLY A 39 16.20 -2.77 -22.22
CA GLY A 39 16.56 -4.04 -22.82
C GLY A 39 16.45 -5.24 -21.86
N ARG A 40 16.68 -6.45 -22.38
CA ARG A 40 16.58 -7.68 -21.58
C ARG A 40 17.60 -7.71 -20.44
N ARG A 41 18.81 -7.20 -20.66
CA ARG A 41 19.90 -7.21 -19.68
C ARG A 41 19.58 -6.31 -18.49
N SER A 42 19.21 -5.05 -18.73
CA SER A 42 18.83 -4.11 -17.67
C SER A 42 17.61 -4.60 -16.88
N ARG A 43 16.61 -5.20 -17.54
CA ARG A 43 15.48 -5.87 -16.86
C ARG A 43 15.90 -7.07 -16.00
N ALA A 44 16.87 -7.88 -16.45
CA ALA A 44 17.37 -9.01 -15.68
C ALA A 44 18.12 -8.55 -14.41
N VAL A 45 18.86 -7.44 -14.49
CA VAL A 45 19.49 -6.80 -13.32
C VAL A 45 18.42 -6.35 -12.33
N LEU A 46 17.39 -5.61 -12.78
CA LEU A 46 16.29 -5.20 -11.89
C LEU A 46 15.59 -6.38 -11.24
N LYS A 47 15.31 -7.45 -11.99
CA LYS A 47 14.74 -8.69 -11.42
C LYS A 47 15.64 -9.27 -10.33
N SER A 48 16.95 -9.29 -10.57
CA SER A 48 17.94 -9.82 -9.64
C SER A 48 17.99 -8.99 -8.36
N LEU A 49 18.02 -7.66 -8.47
CA LEU A 49 17.91 -6.74 -7.35
C LEU A 49 16.63 -7.00 -6.53
N THR A 50 15.46 -7.04 -7.18
CA THR A 50 14.18 -7.31 -6.49
C THR A 50 14.23 -8.63 -5.75
N SER A 51 14.78 -9.68 -6.37
CA SER A 51 14.91 -11.00 -5.75
C SER A 51 15.85 -10.97 -4.54
N GLY A 52 16.99 -10.29 -4.66
CA GLY A 52 17.97 -10.11 -3.59
C GLY A 52 17.40 -9.36 -2.40
N LEU A 53 16.70 -8.24 -2.64
CA LEU A 53 16.06 -7.44 -1.61
C LEU A 53 14.96 -8.21 -0.86
N ILE A 54 14.10 -8.96 -1.57
CA ILE A 54 13.07 -9.80 -0.94
C ILE A 54 13.72 -10.82 0.00
N GLY A 55 14.72 -11.55 -0.50
CA GLY A 55 15.44 -12.54 0.31
C GLY A 55 16.11 -11.91 1.53
N ARG A 56 16.84 -10.81 1.33
CA ARG A 56 17.53 -10.06 2.39
C ARG A 56 16.57 -9.63 3.51
N PHE A 57 15.47 -8.97 3.16
CA PHE A 57 14.53 -8.46 4.16
C PHE A 57 13.76 -9.58 4.87
N ALA A 58 13.33 -10.61 4.14
CA ALA A 58 12.66 -11.76 4.72
C ALA A 58 13.56 -12.50 5.73
N ILE A 59 14.82 -12.76 5.36
CA ILE A 59 15.79 -13.43 6.24
C ILE A 59 16.12 -12.56 7.45
N ALA A 60 16.32 -11.24 7.27
CA ALA A 60 16.59 -10.34 8.38
C ALA A 60 15.44 -10.33 9.41
N ALA A 61 14.19 -10.23 8.93
CA ALA A 61 13.02 -10.25 9.80
C ALA A 61 12.82 -11.62 10.48
N GLN A 62 13.00 -12.72 9.74
CA GLN A 62 12.93 -14.08 10.29
C GLN A 62 13.96 -14.27 11.41
N ASN A 63 15.23 -13.92 11.16
CA ASN A 63 16.30 -14.10 12.12
C ASN A 63 16.07 -13.27 13.38
N ALA A 64 15.65 -12.01 13.24
CA ALA A 64 15.33 -11.15 14.36
C ALA A 64 14.16 -11.70 15.19
N THR A 65 13.13 -12.22 14.52
CA THR A 65 11.95 -12.78 15.18
C THR A 65 12.33 -14.05 15.97
N VAL A 66 13.06 -14.98 15.36
CA VAL A 66 13.54 -16.19 16.03
C VAL A 66 14.49 -15.86 17.17
N HIS A 67 15.35 -14.85 17.01
CA HIS A 67 16.25 -14.40 18.07
C HIS A 67 15.47 -13.86 19.29
N ARG A 68 14.43 -13.08 19.05
CA ARG A 68 13.62 -12.46 20.11
C ARG A 68 12.70 -13.45 20.83
N TRP A 69 12.07 -14.35 20.08
CA TRP A 69 10.96 -15.20 20.56
C TRP A 69 11.33 -16.68 20.68
N GLY A 70 12.52 -17.08 20.23
CA GLY A 70 13.00 -18.47 20.20
C GLY A 70 12.54 -19.24 18.96
N SER A 71 12.99 -20.48 18.83
CA SER A 71 12.69 -21.37 17.69
C SER A 71 11.40 -22.17 17.84
N GLY A 72 10.51 -21.76 18.76
CA GLY A 72 9.22 -22.41 19.00
C GLY A 72 8.19 -22.07 17.91
N PRO A 73 6.92 -22.49 18.09
CA PRO A 73 5.86 -22.13 17.15
C PRO A 73 5.57 -20.62 17.22
N LEU A 74 6.08 -19.89 16.23
CA LEU A 74 5.86 -18.45 16.03
C LEU A 74 4.52 -18.25 15.30
N THR A 75 3.46 -17.95 16.05
CA THR A 75 2.11 -17.74 15.52
C THR A 75 1.58 -16.36 15.90
N ARG A 76 0.49 -15.93 15.24
CA ARG A 76 -0.11 -14.59 15.34
C ARG A 76 -0.27 -14.03 16.77
N TYR A 77 -0.55 -14.88 17.75
CA TYR A 77 -0.79 -14.46 19.15
C TYR A 77 0.33 -14.86 20.10
N ARG A 78 1.45 -15.39 19.57
CA ARG A 78 2.57 -15.92 20.35
C ARG A 78 3.92 -15.29 20.00
N ALA A 79 3.98 -14.52 18.92
CA ALA A 79 5.15 -13.74 18.53
C ALA A 79 4.73 -12.58 17.63
N ASP A 80 5.45 -11.48 17.73
CA ASP A 80 5.38 -10.36 16.79
C ASP A 80 6.49 -10.50 15.73
N LEU A 81 6.24 -9.98 14.53
CA LEU A 81 7.26 -9.90 13.49
C LEU A 81 8.28 -8.82 13.85
N GLU A 82 9.51 -9.23 14.11
CA GLU A 82 10.61 -8.33 14.40
C GLU A 82 11.31 -7.94 13.10
N VAL A 83 11.43 -6.63 12.84
CA VAL A 83 12.24 -6.10 11.74
C VAL A 83 13.36 -5.25 12.35
N PRO A 84 14.64 -5.59 12.12
CA PRO A 84 15.77 -4.80 12.61
C PRO A 84 15.68 -3.35 12.15
N GLU A 85 16.11 -2.40 12.99
CA GLU A 85 16.08 -0.96 12.69
C GLU A 85 16.78 -0.65 11.35
N GLY A 86 18.00 -1.15 11.15
CA GLY A 86 18.73 -0.93 9.89
C GLY A 86 18.01 -1.49 8.65
N THR A 87 17.18 -2.54 8.80
CA THR A 87 16.31 -3.05 7.73
C THR A 87 15.09 -2.15 7.51
N ARG A 88 14.51 -1.59 8.58
CA ARG A 88 13.43 -0.60 8.46
C ARG A 88 13.93 0.66 7.75
N ASP A 89 15.15 1.09 8.02
CA ASP A 89 15.75 2.25 7.34
C ASP A 89 15.91 1.99 5.83
N GLU A 90 16.45 0.82 5.44
CA GLU A 90 16.58 0.42 4.03
C GLU A 90 15.21 0.36 3.32
N ILE A 91 14.20 -0.22 3.97
CA ILE A 91 12.82 -0.26 3.45
C ILE A 91 12.24 1.15 3.34
N THR A 92 12.50 2.02 4.32
CA THR A 92 12.03 3.40 4.33
C THR A 92 12.61 4.18 3.16
N VAL A 93 13.91 4.04 2.87
CA VAL A 93 14.55 4.64 1.69
C VAL A 93 13.88 4.16 0.40
N LEU A 94 13.73 2.84 0.22
CA LEU A 94 13.12 2.28 -1.00
C LEU A 94 11.66 2.71 -1.19
N LYS A 95 10.87 2.69 -0.12
CA LYS A 95 9.49 3.18 -0.14
C LYS A 95 9.43 4.67 -0.46
N SER A 96 10.38 5.45 0.05
CA SER A 96 10.45 6.89 -0.22
C SER A 96 10.80 7.20 -1.68
N VAL A 97 11.65 6.39 -2.30
CA VAL A 97 11.92 6.46 -3.76
C VAL A 97 10.65 6.17 -4.55
N ALA A 98 9.94 5.09 -4.22
CA ALA A 98 8.67 4.77 -4.87
C ALA A 98 7.60 5.85 -4.65
N ALA A 99 7.48 6.35 -3.43
CA ALA A 99 6.54 7.42 -3.11
C ALA A 99 6.86 8.71 -3.87
N HIS A 100 8.14 9.08 -3.97
CA HIS A 100 8.56 10.29 -4.67
C HIS A 100 8.32 10.21 -6.18
N TYR A 101 8.74 9.12 -6.83
CA TYR A 101 8.72 9.03 -8.29
C TYR A 101 7.46 8.41 -8.88
N VAL A 102 6.72 7.61 -8.10
CA VAL A 102 5.52 6.89 -8.58
C VAL A 102 4.25 7.43 -7.94
N MET A 103 4.23 7.57 -6.61
CA MET A 103 2.99 7.90 -5.91
C MET A 103 2.69 9.40 -5.87
N ARG A 104 3.73 10.24 -5.86
CA ARG A 104 3.64 11.71 -5.91
C ARG A 104 3.76 12.28 -7.31
N ALA A 105 3.75 11.45 -8.35
CA ALA A 105 3.65 11.95 -9.72
C ALA A 105 2.30 12.67 -9.89
N ASP A 106 2.32 13.90 -10.43
CA ASP A 106 1.14 14.78 -10.47
C ASP A 106 -0.09 14.11 -11.10
N ASP A 107 0.12 13.37 -12.19
CA ASP A 107 -0.93 12.59 -12.87
C ASP A 107 -1.58 11.56 -11.93
N ARG A 108 -0.79 10.92 -11.06
CA ARG A 108 -1.27 9.93 -10.10
C ARG A 108 -2.06 10.58 -8.97
N VAL A 109 -1.63 11.76 -8.51
CA VAL A 109 -2.33 12.52 -7.47
C VAL A 109 -3.69 13.00 -7.98
N ALA A 110 -3.74 13.56 -9.19
CA ALA A 110 -4.99 13.97 -9.84
C ALA A 110 -5.96 12.78 -9.99
N GLN A 111 -5.48 11.66 -10.54
CA GLN A 111 -6.29 10.45 -10.70
C GLN A 111 -6.86 9.94 -9.37
N LEU A 112 -6.06 9.94 -8.30
CA LEU A 112 -6.52 9.51 -6.97
C LEU A 112 -7.55 10.47 -6.37
N SER A 113 -7.46 11.77 -6.67
CA SER A 113 -8.46 12.75 -6.26
C SER A 113 -9.80 12.45 -6.94
N ASP A 114 -9.80 12.30 -8.26
CA ASP A 114 -11.00 12.01 -9.04
C ASP A 114 -11.66 10.70 -8.59
N GLN A 115 -10.85 9.66 -8.33
CA GLN A 115 -11.34 8.38 -7.80
C GLN A 115 -11.98 8.53 -6.42
N ARG A 116 -11.42 9.34 -5.52
CA ARG A 116 -12.00 9.60 -4.20
C ARG A 116 -13.32 10.34 -4.30
N ASP A 117 -13.42 11.33 -5.18
CA ASP A 117 -14.65 12.09 -5.40
C ASP A 117 -15.73 11.23 -6.05
N LEU A 118 -15.36 10.34 -6.97
CA LEU A 118 -16.26 9.33 -7.54
C LEU A 118 -16.83 8.41 -6.45
N LEU A 119 -15.96 7.83 -5.60
CA LEU A 119 -16.40 6.94 -4.52
C LEU A 119 -17.30 7.68 -3.51
N ARG A 120 -16.96 8.93 -3.16
CA ARG A 120 -17.78 9.77 -2.27
C ARG A 120 -19.15 10.06 -2.88
N SER A 121 -19.19 10.33 -4.18
CA SER A 121 -20.44 10.60 -4.91
C SER A 121 -21.33 9.37 -4.98
N LEU A 122 -20.75 8.18 -5.23
CA LEU A 122 -21.50 6.92 -5.19
C LEU A 122 -22.10 6.65 -3.81
N VAL A 123 -21.30 6.77 -2.73
CA VAL A 123 -21.81 6.62 -1.37
C VAL A 123 -22.95 7.60 -1.10
N SER A 124 -22.78 8.87 -1.48
CA SER A 124 -23.80 9.91 -1.27
C SER A 124 -25.09 9.61 -2.03
N HIS A 125 -24.99 9.19 -3.30
CA HIS A 125 -26.13 8.80 -4.12
C HIS A 125 -26.91 7.63 -3.50
N LEU A 126 -26.20 6.57 -3.08
CA LEU A 126 -26.83 5.38 -2.50
C LEU A 126 -27.51 5.67 -1.16
N VAL A 127 -26.89 6.50 -0.30
CA VAL A 127 -27.49 6.96 0.97
C VAL A 127 -28.75 7.78 0.70
N LEU A 128 -28.68 8.80 -0.16
CA LEU A 128 -29.83 9.67 -0.48
C LEU A 128 -30.94 8.91 -1.22
N GLY A 129 -30.57 7.91 -2.01
CA GLY A 129 -31.48 7.04 -2.72
C GLY A 129 -32.21 6.05 -1.83
N GLY A 130 -31.89 5.97 -0.54
CA GLY A 130 -32.47 5.00 0.41
C GLY A 130 -32.09 3.56 0.07
N GLY A 131 -30.92 3.36 -0.54
CA GLY A 131 -30.44 2.05 -0.96
C GLY A 131 -31.20 1.40 -2.12
N ARG A 132 -32.00 2.16 -2.89
CA ARG A 132 -32.76 1.63 -4.05
C ARG A 132 -31.89 0.96 -5.10
N ASP A 133 -30.66 1.45 -5.28
CA ASP A 133 -29.71 0.96 -6.26
C ASP A 133 -28.67 0.00 -5.65
N LEU A 134 -28.86 -0.44 -4.39
CA LEU A 134 -28.00 -1.46 -3.79
C LEU A 134 -28.24 -2.82 -4.45
N GLU A 135 -27.18 -3.63 -4.51
CA GLU A 135 -27.33 -5.03 -4.90
C GLU A 135 -28.19 -5.77 -3.87
N PRO A 136 -28.88 -6.86 -4.27
CA PRO A 136 -29.90 -7.49 -3.43
C PRO A 136 -29.43 -7.92 -2.04
N GLU A 137 -28.17 -8.35 -1.90
CA GLU A 137 -27.59 -8.74 -0.61
C GLU A 137 -27.44 -7.55 0.33
N PHE A 138 -26.90 -6.42 -0.16
CA PHE A 138 -26.75 -5.19 0.62
C PHE A 138 -28.10 -4.52 0.88
N ALA A 139 -29.06 -4.59 -0.05
CA ALA A 139 -30.41 -4.11 0.20
C ALA A 139 -31.10 -4.89 1.35
N ALA A 140 -30.90 -6.21 1.42
CA ALA A 140 -31.42 -7.03 2.51
C ALA A 140 -30.75 -6.69 3.86
N ASP A 141 -29.44 -6.43 3.86
CA ASP A 141 -28.72 -6.02 5.06
C ASP A 141 -29.10 -4.61 5.52
N LEU A 142 -29.34 -3.69 4.58
CA LEU A 142 -29.85 -2.35 4.88
C LEU A 142 -31.21 -2.44 5.58
N GLY A 143 -32.09 -3.33 5.13
CA GLY A 143 -33.39 -3.58 5.77
C GLY A 143 -33.31 -4.14 7.20
N ARG A 144 -32.13 -4.66 7.62
CA ARG A 144 -31.86 -5.15 8.98
C ARG A 144 -31.06 -4.16 9.83
N ALA A 145 -30.60 -3.06 9.25
CA ALA A 145 -29.83 -2.06 9.98
C ALA A 145 -30.65 -1.47 11.13
N GLN A 146 -30.05 -1.38 12.32
CA GLN A 146 -30.73 -0.92 13.54
C GLN A 146 -30.61 0.58 13.77
N ASP A 147 -29.66 1.23 13.10
CA ASP A 147 -29.38 2.65 13.20
C ASP A 147 -28.72 3.19 11.90
N ASP A 148 -28.56 4.50 11.83
CA ASP A 148 -27.98 5.19 10.68
C ASP A 148 -26.51 4.81 10.44
N ALA A 149 -25.78 4.44 11.48
CA ALA A 149 -24.38 4.04 11.37
C ALA A 149 -24.26 2.66 10.70
N ALA A 150 -25.11 1.70 11.09
CA ALA A 150 -25.23 0.40 10.46
C ALA A 150 -25.72 0.53 9.01
N ALA A 151 -26.70 1.42 8.75
CA ALA A 151 -27.18 1.68 7.40
C ALA A 151 -26.08 2.25 6.49
N LEU A 152 -25.33 3.25 6.99
CA LEU A 152 -24.18 3.82 6.27
C LEU A 152 -23.10 2.76 6.03
N ARG A 153 -22.86 1.88 7.00
CA ARG A 153 -21.87 0.80 6.87
C ARG A 153 -22.20 -0.15 5.73
N VAL A 154 -23.47 -0.54 5.58
CA VAL A 154 -23.93 -1.39 4.47
C VAL A 154 -23.64 -0.73 3.12
N VAL A 155 -23.91 0.57 2.99
CA VAL A 155 -23.60 1.32 1.76
C VAL A 155 -22.09 1.37 1.50
N ILE A 156 -21.28 1.59 2.54
CA ILE A 156 -19.82 1.58 2.42
C ILE A 156 -19.34 0.20 1.96
N ASP A 157 -19.87 -0.89 2.52
CA ASP A 157 -19.47 -2.25 2.17
C ASP A 157 -19.87 -2.58 0.71
N GLN A 158 -21.03 -2.11 0.23
CA GLN A 158 -21.40 -2.21 -1.18
C GLN A 158 -20.40 -1.49 -2.08
N VAL A 159 -20.03 -0.24 -1.75
CA VAL A 159 -19.09 0.52 -2.59
C VAL A 159 -17.69 -0.08 -2.53
N ALA A 160 -17.28 -0.62 -1.38
CA ALA A 160 -15.99 -1.27 -1.18
C ALA A 160 -15.85 -2.63 -1.88
N SER A 161 -16.96 -3.31 -2.20
CA SER A 161 -16.96 -4.57 -2.95
C SER A 161 -16.75 -4.36 -4.46
N LEU A 162 -16.94 -3.14 -4.96
CA LEU A 162 -16.78 -2.82 -6.37
C LEU A 162 -15.31 -2.88 -6.80
N THR A 163 -15.08 -3.48 -7.95
CA THR A 163 -13.83 -3.33 -8.69
C THR A 163 -13.71 -1.92 -9.26
N ASP A 164 -12.50 -1.49 -9.60
CA ASP A 164 -12.28 -0.22 -10.30
C ASP A 164 -13.15 -0.07 -11.56
N VAL A 165 -13.38 -1.17 -12.30
CA VAL A 165 -14.19 -1.18 -13.51
C VAL A 165 -15.67 -1.03 -13.17
N SER A 166 -16.18 -1.81 -12.23
CA SER A 166 -17.59 -1.74 -11.83
C SER A 166 -17.94 -0.43 -11.14
N ALA A 167 -17.04 0.14 -10.34
CA ALA A 167 -17.23 1.46 -9.73
C ALA A 167 -17.39 2.57 -10.79
N ARG A 168 -16.60 2.53 -11.87
CA ARG A 168 -16.77 3.45 -13.01
C ARG A 168 -18.10 3.22 -13.73
N LEU A 169 -18.45 1.98 -14.04
CA LEU A 169 -19.73 1.67 -14.69
C LEU A 169 -20.93 2.13 -13.85
N TRP A 170 -20.86 1.97 -12.54
CA TRP A 170 -21.88 2.46 -11.62
C TRP A 170 -21.92 3.99 -11.60
N ALA A 171 -20.78 4.66 -11.60
CA ALA A 171 -20.72 6.11 -11.67
C ALA A 171 -21.37 6.63 -12.96
N ASP A 172 -21.03 6.08 -14.12
CA ASP A 172 -21.60 6.45 -15.41
C ASP A 172 -23.13 6.22 -15.45
N GLN A 173 -23.61 5.16 -14.78
CA GLN A 173 -25.04 4.82 -14.76
C GLN A 173 -25.85 5.67 -13.76
N LEU A 174 -25.29 5.95 -12.58
CA LEU A 174 -26.03 6.53 -11.45
C LEU A 174 -25.77 8.03 -11.27
N LEU A 175 -24.60 8.53 -11.71
CA LEU A 175 -24.16 9.91 -11.51
C LEU A 175 -24.19 10.75 -12.80
N GLY A 176 -24.22 10.12 -13.98
CA GLY A 176 -24.30 10.76 -15.30
C GLY A 176 -22.98 10.74 -16.06
#